data_AF-A0A928LX15-F1
#
_entry.id   AF-A0A928LX15-F1
#
_cell.length_a   1.000
_cell.length_b   1.000
_cell.length_c   1.000
_cell.angle_alpha   90.00
_cell.angle_beta   90.00
_cell.angle_gamma   90.00
#
_symmetry.space_group_name_H-M   'P 1'
#
loop_
_entity.id
_entity.type
_entity.pdbx_description
1 polymer ?
#
loop_
_entity_poly.entity_id
_entity_poly.type
_entity_poly.pdbx_seq_one_letter_code
_entity_poly.pdbx_strand_id
1 'polypeptide(L)'
;MGAWQERLGIIRGVFHATRWEAAQPLLRLGLRCGGSLLAGGILAGAALGGQPLFLTVGYIAACGGGVLGLAALVGTLLGSVALWGAFGALEQVAAALLCFCVRFVLRDLRIARSRWLGPVCAAGSALLLGIVALWAGDFGAEALAMSILRAALAALSAAALPREDLIGRLFGMAALVLGGAAVPLPSGMQLGGLLAAWWTAAAALERRAGPASAVALASGAAMALHSGAPWPLALGAACLAVHAVGQEKLLFRAALWLLTALSTTLLLGGPSLPTALELTLGTLVGVLTPIHTPAQPQTQPSRLQLAAEGLQALNRCAEQREDSGPGDNAAIFDRAAEQVCRVCGSFAECWEQRSAQTIEALSQLPSSLLEHGRIRKDELPAAFLERCRRPEAFTAALNHQLELRLCRRQGSVRLEELRRIQSAQTAVVTRLLTRLAAPEAALQPPRYRVSMGAAA
;
A
#
# COMPACT_ATOMS: atom_id res chain seq x y z
N MET A 1 24.79 46.09 -15.34
CA MET A 1 23.35 45.90 -15.03
C MET A 1 22.80 44.50 -15.33
N GLY A 2 23.63 43.48 -15.63
CA GLY A 2 23.13 42.13 -16.00
C GLY A 2 23.02 41.11 -14.86
N ALA A 3 23.78 41.24 -13.76
CA ALA A 3 23.84 40.20 -12.71
C ALA A 3 22.69 40.24 -11.68
N TRP A 4 21.86 41.28 -11.68
CA TRP A 4 20.73 41.41 -10.75
C TRP A 4 19.40 40.89 -11.31
N GLN A 5 19.25 40.80 -12.63
CA GLN A 5 18.02 40.29 -13.26
C GLN A 5 17.94 38.75 -13.30
N GLU A 6 19.07 38.05 -13.35
CA GLU A 6 19.09 36.57 -13.30
C GLU A 6 18.71 35.99 -11.92
N ARG A 7 19.02 36.69 -10.81
CA ARG A 7 18.67 36.22 -9.47
C ARG A 7 17.19 36.37 -9.11
N LEU A 8 16.46 37.29 -9.76
CA LEU A 8 15.02 37.49 -9.53
C LEU A 8 14.14 36.51 -10.31
N GLY A 9 14.62 35.95 -11.43
CA GLY A 9 13.93 34.91 -12.20
C GLY A 9 13.85 33.57 -11.44
N ILE A 10 14.91 33.22 -10.71
CA ILE A 10 15.00 31.98 -9.94
C ILE A 10 14.07 32.02 -8.71
N ILE A 11 13.90 33.19 -8.07
CA ILE A 11 13.03 33.33 -6.89
C ILE A 11 11.54 33.30 -7.29
N ARG A 12 11.16 33.82 -8.46
CA ARG A 12 9.77 33.76 -8.96
C ARG A 12 9.33 32.34 -9.37
N GLY A 13 10.25 31.51 -9.88
CA GLY A 13 9.99 30.10 -10.19
C GLY A 13 9.79 29.24 -8.95
N VAL A 14 10.59 29.47 -7.90
CA VAL A 14 10.53 28.70 -6.64
C VAL A 14 9.25 29.00 -5.84
N PHE A 15 8.72 30.22 -5.88
CA PHE A 15 7.46 30.55 -5.17
C PHE A 15 6.18 30.04 -5.85
N HIS A 16 6.17 29.86 -7.18
CA HIS A 16 5.02 29.29 -7.89
C HIS A 16 5.03 27.75 -7.90
N ALA A 17 6.21 27.11 -7.96
CA ALA A 17 6.33 25.66 -7.87
C ALA A 17 5.98 25.12 -6.47
N THR A 18 6.40 25.81 -5.40
CA THR A 18 6.13 25.41 -4.01
C THR A 18 4.65 25.50 -3.62
N ARG A 19 3.90 26.48 -4.16
CA ARG A 19 2.44 26.56 -3.95
C ARG A 19 1.69 25.40 -4.60
N TRP A 20 2.13 24.94 -5.78
CA TRP A 20 1.48 23.82 -6.47
C TRP A 20 1.82 22.47 -5.80
N GLU A 21 3.06 22.26 -5.38
CA GLU A 21 3.48 21.04 -4.65
C GLU A 21 2.87 20.95 -3.24
N ALA A 22 2.74 22.08 -2.52
CA ALA A 22 2.02 22.13 -1.24
C ALA A 22 0.49 22.06 -1.40
N ALA A 23 -0.06 22.46 -2.56
CA ALA A 23 -1.48 22.31 -2.87
C ALA A 23 -1.86 20.87 -3.27
N GLN A 24 -0.94 20.05 -3.79
CA GLN A 24 -1.23 18.65 -4.14
C GLN A 24 -1.72 17.79 -2.96
N PRO A 25 -1.14 17.82 -1.74
CA PRO A 25 -1.68 17.07 -0.61
C PRO A 25 -3.03 17.61 -0.15
N LEU A 26 -3.25 18.94 -0.19
CA LEU A 26 -4.53 19.56 0.17
C LEU A 26 -5.63 19.25 -0.85
N LEU A 27 -5.31 19.27 -2.15
CA LEU A 27 -6.23 18.92 -3.23
C LEU A 27 -6.58 17.43 -3.19
N ARG A 28 -5.60 16.55 -2.97
CA ARG A 28 -5.84 15.11 -2.80
C ARG A 28 -6.66 14.81 -1.54
N LEU A 29 -6.38 15.50 -0.45
CA LEU A 29 -7.18 15.39 0.78
C LEU A 29 -8.60 15.90 0.53
N GLY A 30 -8.77 17.04 -0.14
CA GLY A 30 -10.05 17.60 -0.53
C GLY A 30 -10.87 16.66 -1.41
N LEU A 31 -10.24 16.04 -2.42
CA LEU A 31 -10.87 15.04 -3.29
C LEU A 31 -11.28 13.79 -2.51
N ARG A 32 -10.45 13.30 -1.58
CA ARG A 32 -10.79 12.16 -0.72
C ARG A 32 -11.93 12.49 0.24
N CYS A 33 -11.90 13.67 0.86
CA CYS A 33 -12.97 14.14 1.73
C CYS A 33 -14.27 14.32 0.96
N GLY A 34 -14.22 14.92 -0.23
CA GLY A 34 -15.36 15.07 -1.13
C GLY A 34 -15.93 13.73 -1.56
N GLY A 35 -15.06 12.78 -1.93
CA GLY A 35 -15.47 11.40 -2.23
C GLY A 35 -16.13 10.71 -1.03
N SER A 36 -15.59 10.89 0.18
CA SER A 36 -16.19 10.31 1.38
C SER A 36 -17.52 10.95 1.77
N LEU A 37 -17.68 12.25 1.54
CA LEU A 37 -18.94 12.96 1.75
C LEU A 37 -20.00 12.46 0.78
N LEU A 38 -19.67 12.35 -0.51
CA LEU A 38 -20.61 11.83 -1.52
C LEU A 38 -21.00 10.37 -1.25
N ALA A 39 -20.02 9.51 -0.93
CA ALA A 39 -20.29 8.12 -0.58
C ALA A 39 -21.18 8.00 0.67
N GLY A 40 -20.90 8.79 1.71
CA GLY A 40 -21.73 8.83 2.92
C GLY A 40 -23.17 9.28 2.67
N GLY A 41 -23.37 10.23 1.74
CA GLY A 41 -24.68 10.70 1.34
C GLY A 41 -25.48 9.69 0.50
N ILE A 42 -24.83 9.06 -0.49
CA ILE A 42 -25.47 8.04 -1.33
C ILE A 42 -25.83 6.80 -0.50
N LEU A 43 -24.91 6.31 0.33
CA LEU A 43 -25.16 5.15 1.20
C LEU A 43 -26.29 5.40 2.21
N ALA A 44 -26.61 6.67 2.52
CA ALA A 44 -27.71 7.00 3.41
C ALA A 44 -29.08 6.64 2.82
N GLY A 45 -29.18 6.53 1.50
CA GLY A 45 -30.40 6.12 0.80
C GLY A 45 -30.69 4.63 0.86
N ALA A 46 -29.78 3.80 1.37
CA ALA A 46 -29.96 2.36 1.35
C ALA A 46 -31.17 1.95 2.21
N ALA A 47 -32.11 1.22 1.60
CA ALA A 47 -33.41 0.92 2.18
C ALA A 47 -33.78 -0.56 1.99
N LEU A 48 -34.50 -1.13 2.96
CA LEU A 48 -35.20 -2.41 2.80
C LEU A 48 -36.58 -2.29 3.45
N GLY A 49 -37.65 -2.61 2.71
CA GLY A 49 -39.01 -2.54 3.24
C GLY A 49 -39.43 -1.15 3.73
N GLY A 50 -38.94 -0.08 3.10
CA GLY A 50 -39.22 1.31 3.49
C GLY A 50 -38.49 1.78 4.75
N GLN A 51 -37.54 0.99 5.26
CA GLN A 51 -36.75 1.29 6.44
C GLN A 51 -35.27 1.50 6.06
N PRO A 52 -34.57 2.49 6.65
CA PRO A 52 -33.16 2.73 6.33
C PRO A 52 -32.26 1.59 6.82
N LEU A 53 -31.24 1.29 6.02
CA LEU A 53 -30.18 0.33 6.32
C LEU A 53 -28.95 1.06 6.86
N PHE A 54 -28.27 0.46 7.84
CA PHE A 54 -27.15 1.10 8.54
C PHE A 54 -25.79 0.86 7.85
N LEU A 55 -25.76 0.88 6.52
CA LEU A 55 -24.52 0.79 5.74
C LEU A 55 -23.60 1.99 5.96
N THR A 56 -24.19 3.17 6.17
CA THR A 56 -23.47 4.41 6.49
C THR A 56 -22.70 4.33 7.80
N VAL A 57 -23.28 3.71 8.84
CA VAL A 57 -22.63 3.50 10.13
C VAL A 57 -21.35 2.67 9.96
N GLY A 58 -21.43 1.60 9.17
CA GLY A 58 -20.26 0.80 8.85
C GLY A 58 -19.25 1.50 7.94
N TYR A 59 -19.70 2.36 7.02
CA TYR A 59 -18.81 3.19 6.20
C TYR A 59 -18.02 4.21 7.03
N ILE A 60 -18.69 4.94 7.93
CA ILE A 60 -18.04 5.87 8.87
C ILE A 60 -17.04 5.12 9.75
N ALA A 61 -17.42 3.90 10.18
CA ALA A 61 -16.48 3.02 10.83
C ALA A 61 -15.26 2.70 9.94
N ALA A 62 -15.44 2.30 8.69
CA ALA A 62 -14.32 2.03 7.78
C ALA A 62 -13.40 3.26 7.59
N CYS A 63 -13.95 4.47 7.54
CA CYS A 63 -13.19 5.73 7.37
C CYS A 63 -12.36 6.14 8.60
N GLY A 64 -12.67 5.63 9.80
CA GLY A 64 -11.92 5.97 11.03
C GLY A 64 -12.38 7.25 11.73
N GLY A 65 -11.75 7.58 12.86
CA GLY A 65 -11.99 8.82 13.64
C GLY A 65 -11.23 10.06 13.11
N GLY A 66 -11.00 10.14 11.81
CA GLY A 66 -10.24 11.23 11.17
C GLY A 66 -11.13 12.20 10.38
N VAL A 67 -10.50 13.10 9.62
CA VAL A 67 -11.18 14.06 8.75
C VAL A 67 -12.06 13.37 7.70
N LEU A 68 -11.64 12.20 7.20
CA LEU A 68 -12.43 11.39 6.27
C LEU A 68 -13.71 10.84 6.92
N GLY A 69 -13.62 10.38 8.18
CA GLY A 69 -14.80 9.94 8.93
C GLY A 69 -15.77 11.08 9.21
N LEU A 70 -15.25 12.28 9.49
CA LEU A 70 -16.07 13.48 9.68
C LEU A 70 -16.76 13.90 8.37
N ALA A 71 -16.05 13.87 7.24
CA ALA A 71 -16.63 14.16 5.93
C ALA A 71 -17.71 13.13 5.55
N ALA A 72 -17.48 11.84 5.81
CA ALA A 72 -18.47 10.78 5.65
C ALA A 72 -19.70 11.00 6.53
N LEU A 73 -19.51 11.37 7.80
CA LEU A 73 -20.58 11.70 8.74
C LEU A 73 -21.43 12.88 8.23
N VAL A 74 -20.80 13.98 7.81
CA VAL A 74 -21.50 15.13 7.23
C VAL A 74 -22.30 14.71 5.99
N GLY A 75 -21.72 13.88 5.12
CA GLY A 75 -22.41 13.29 3.98
C GLY A 75 -23.65 12.49 4.40
N THR A 76 -23.51 11.62 5.40
CA THR A 76 -24.61 10.82 5.94
C THR A 76 -25.70 11.68 6.57
N LEU A 77 -25.35 12.74 7.30
CA LEU A 77 -26.32 13.69 7.86
C LEU A 77 -27.14 14.35 6.75
N LEU A 78 -26.46 14.92 5.74
CA LEU A 78 -27.12 15.60 4.62
C LEU A 78 -27.97 14.63 3.79
N GLY A 79 -27.44 13.46 3.46
CA GLY A 79 -28.15 12.45 2.66
C GLY A 79 -29.35 11.86 3.38
N SER A 80 -29.21 11.53 4.67
CA SER A 80 -30.31 10.96 5.44
C SER A 80 -31.48 11.94 5.60
N VAL A 81 -31.20 13.21 5.92
CA VAL A 81 -32.24 14.25 6.01
C VAL A 81 -32.88 14.52 4.65
N ALA A 82 -32.11 14.55 3.57
CA ALA A 82 -32.63 14.81 2.22
C ALA A 82 -33.53 13.68 1.71
N LEU A 83 -33.21 12.41 2.01
CA LEU A 83 -33.92 11.25 1.48
C LEU A 83 -35.06 10.76 2.38
N TRP A 84 -34.90 10.85 3.70
CA TRP A 84 -35.85 10.29 4.68
C TRP A 84 -36.58 11.36 5.51
N GLY A 85 -36.21 12.63 5.36
CA GLY A 85 -36.70 13.72 6.19
C GLY A 85 -36.07 13.74 7.60
N ALA A 86 -36.35 14.81 8.35
CA ALA A 86 -35.71 15.04 9.65
C ALA A 86 -36.01 13.95 10.69
N PHE A 87 -37.26 13.45 10.74
CA PHE A 87 -37.67 12.44 11.73
C PHE A 87 -37.28 11.02 11.32
N GLY A 88 -37.43 10.66 10.04
CA GLY A 88 -37.07 9.33 9.54
C GLY A 88 -35.56 9.05 9.62
N ALA A 89 -34.75 10.10 9.58
CA ALA A 89 -33.29 10.01 9.65
C ALA A 89 -32.73 9.85 11.09
N LEU A 90 -33.53 10.12 12.14
CA LEU A 90 -33.02 10.27 13.52
C LEU A 90 -32.21 9.07 14.00
N GLU A 91 -32.75 7.86 13.83
CA GLU A 91 -32.10 6.62 14.29
C GLU A 91 -30.76 6.41 13.57
N GLN A 92 -30.74 6.60 12.25
CA GLN A 92 -29.54 6.42 11.44
C GLN A 92 -28.46 7.47 11.76
N VAL A 93 -28.87 8.73 11.92
CA VAL A 93 -28.00 9.85 12.27
C VAL A 93 -27.38 9.65 13.65
N ALA A 94 -28.18 9.26 14.64
CA ALA A 94 -27.70 9.04 15.99
C ALA A 94 -26.74 7.84 16.07
N ALA A 95 -27.00 6.74 15.33
CA ALA A 95 -26.06 5.62 15.23
C ALA A 95 -24.74 6.02 14.56
N ALA A 96 -24.81 6.80 13.48
CA ALA A 96 -23.65 7.32 12.76
C ALA A 96 -22.78 8.24 13.65
N LEU A 97 -23.41 9.18 14.37
CA LEU A 97 -22.75 10.06 15.32
C LEU A 97 -22.08 9.29 16.44
N LEU A 98 -22.81 8.35 17.07
CA LEU A 98 -22.27 7.52 18.14
C LEU A 98 -21.05 6.72 17.68
N CYS A 99 -21.15 6.06 16.51
CA CYS A 99 -20.04 5.30 15.94
C CYS A 99 -18.83 6.18 15.67
N PHE A 100 -19.02 7.38 15.09
CA PHE A 100 -17.94 8.33 14.86
C PHE A 100 -17.29 8.79 16.17
N CYS A 101 -18.07 9.15 17.17
CA CYS A 101 -17.58 9.59 18.48
C CYS A 101 -16.72 8.51 19.15
N VAL A 102 -17.18 7.26 19.18
CA VAL A 102 -16.41 6.13 19.72
C VAL A 102 -15.09 5.97 18.96
N ARG A 103 -15.13 6.05 17.62
CA ARG A 103 -13.95 5.96 16.76
C ARG A 103 -12.97 7.12 16.91
N PHE A 104 -13.48 8.31 17.18
CA PHE A 104 -12.68 9.52 17.41
C PHE A 104 -11.95 9.42 18.75
N VAL A 105 -12.66 9.06 19.82
CA VAL A 105 -12.08 8.92 21.17
C VAL A 105 -11.04 7.81 21.23
N LEU A 106 -11.33 6.66 20.62
CA LEU A 106 -10.42 5.51 20.66
C LEU A 106 -9.24 5.63 19.68
N ARG A 107 -9.17 6.68 18.86
CA ARG A 107 -8.20 6.82 17.75
C ARG A 107 -6.75 6.67 18.20
N ASP A 108 -6.41 7.21 19.37
CA ASP A 108 -5.03 7.27 19.85
C ASP A 108 -4.64 6.04 20.71
N LEU A 109 -5.59 5.13 20.97
CA LEU A 109 -5.35 3.90 21.73
C LEU A 109 -4.77 2.78 20.86
N ARG A 110 -4.00 1.87 21.46
CA ARG A 110 -3.46 0.69 20.76
C ARG A 110 -4.55 -0.20 20.15
N ILE A 111 -5.73 -0.20 20.75
CA ILE A 111 -6.93 -0.94 20.29
C ILE A 111 -7.41 -0.44 18.92
N ALA A 112 -7.12 0.83 18.55
CA ALA A 112 -7.41 1.42 17.24
C ALA A 112 -6.77 0.66 16.07
N ARG A 113 -5.67 -0.05 16.33
CA ARG A 113 -4.97 -0.83 15.30
C ARG A 113 -5.62 -2.17 15.01
N SER A 114 -6.61 -2.59 15.82
CA SER A 114 -7.28 -3.87 15.59
C SER A 114 -8.26 -3.78 14.41
N ARG A 115 -8.24 -4.80 13.54
CA ARG A 115 -9.19 -4.94 12.43
C ARG A 115 -10.66 -5.10 12.86
N TRP A 116 -10.87 -5.49 14.13
CA TRP A 116 -12.19 -5.78 14.70
C TRP A 116 -12.85 -4.58 15.35
N LEU A 117 -12.09 -3.54 15.72
CA LEU A 117 -12.66 -2.35 16.34
C LEU A 117 -13.76 -1.74 15.47
N GLY A 118 -13.57 -1.71 14.15
CA GLY A 118 -14.55 -1.11 13.26
C GLY A 118 -15.89 -1.81 13.21
N PRO A 119 -15.91 -3.10 12.88
CA PRO A 119 -17.13 -3.90 12.91
C PRO A 119 -17.82 -3.87 14.27
N VAL A 120 -17.06 -3.97 15.37
CA VAL A 120 -17.62 -3.96 16.73
C VAL A 120 -18.24 -2.61 17.08
N CYS A 121 -17.58 -1.49 16.77
CA CYS A 121 -18.15 -0.16 17.00
C CYS A 121 -19.44 0.04 16.19
N ALA A 122 -19.44 -0.34 14.91
CA ALA A 122 -20.60 -0.17 14.04
C ALA A 122 -21.79 -1.04 14.48
N ALA A 123 -21.54 -2.32 14.77
CA ALA A 123 -22.54 -3.24 15.31
C ALA A 123 -23.07 -2.77 16.66
N GLY A 124 -22.18 -2.37 17.57
CA GLY A 124 -22.53 -1.88 18.90
C GLY A 124 -23.41 -0.63 18.83
N SER A 125 -23.05 0.35 18.00
CA SER A 125 -23.89 1.55 17.83
C SER A 125 -25.26 1.22 17.23
N ALA A 126 -25.31 0.32 16.25
CA ALA A 126 -26.56 -0.10 15.63
C ALA A 126 -27.48 -0.86 16.60
N LEU A 127 -26.91 -1.78 17.38
CA LEU A 127 -27.64 -2.56 18.39
C LEU A 127 -28.12 -1.68 19.53
N LEU A 128 -27.30 -0.77 20.04
CA LEU A 128 -27.70 0.13 21.13
C LEU A 128 -28.92 0.95 20.73
N LEU A 129 -28.93 1.53 19.53
CA LEU A 129 -30.09 2.27 19.05
C LEU A 129 -31.27 1.37 18.71
N GLY A 130 -31.02 0.19 18.15
CA GLY A 130 -32.07 -0.81 17.93
C GLY A 130 -32.76 -1.23 19.23
N ILE A 131 -32.01 -1.41 20.32
CA ILE A 131 -32.56 -1.69 21.65
C ILE A 131 -33.41 -0.50 22.12
N VAL A 132 -32.90 0.73 22.04
CA VAL A 132 -33.68 1.92 22.43
C VAL A 132 -34.98 2.03 21.62
N ALA A 133 -34.94 1.75 20.32
CA ALA A 133 -36.13 1.75 19.46
C ALA A 133 -37.13 0.64 19.83
N LEU A 134 -36.64 -0.56 20.15
CA LEU A 134 -37.48 -1.67 20.64
C LEU A 134 -38.16 -1.35 21.98
N TRP A 135 -37.47 -0.63 22.86
CA TRP A 135 -38.03 -0.19 24.15
C TRP A 135 -39.08 0.92 23.99
N ALA A 136 -38.94 1.76 22.98
CA ALA A 136 -39.86 2.86 22.70
C ALA A 136 -41.11 2.44 21.91
N GLY A 137 -41.03 1.32 21.17
CA GLY A 137 -42.13 0.75 20.39
C GLY A 137 -42.63 -0.58 20.94
N ASP A 138 -43.40 -1.30 20.13
CA ASP A 138 -43.86 -2.64 20.47
C ASP A 138 -42.77 -3.68 20.18
N PHE A 139 -42.49 -4.53 21.17
CA PHE A 139 -41.57 -5.67 21.04
C PHE A 139 -42.12 -6.72 20.06
N GLY A 140 -41.89 -6.51 18.77
CA GLY A 140 -42.22 -7.43 17.70
C GLY A 140 -41.00 -8.24 17.22
N ALA A 141 -41.23 -9.50 16.83
CA ALA A 141 -40.19 -10.36 16.24
C ALA A 141 -39.58 -9.73 14.97
N GLU A 142 -40.39 -9.03 14.17
CA GLU A 142 -39.93 -8.31 12.96
C GLU A 142 -39.01 -7.13 13.29
N ALA A 143 -39.36 -6.33 14.30
CA ALA A 143 -38.53 -5.21 14.74
C ALA A 143 -37.17 -5.71 15.28
N LEU A 144 -37.19 -6.81 16.04
CA LEU A 144 -35.96 -7.45 16.52
C LEU A 144 -35.12 -7.99 15.36
N ALA A 145 -35.72 -8.69 14.39
CA ALA A 145 -35.01 -9.19 13.22
C ALA A 145 -34.38 -8.05 12.39
N MET A 146 -35.11 -6.95 12.18
CA MET A 146 -34.60 -5.77 11.48
C MET A 146 -33.45 -5.09 12.23
N SER A 147 -33.52 -5.00 13.56
CA SER A 147 -32.42 -4.45 14.36
C SER A 147 -31.14 -5.29 14.26
N ILE A 148 -31.27 -6.63 14.28
CA ILE A 148 -30.14 -7.56 14.09
C ILE A 148 -29.59 -7.44 12.69
N LEU A 149 -30.44 -7.36 11.67
CA LEU A 149 -30.03 -7.20 10.27
C LEU A 149 -29.26 -5.89 10.06
N ARG A 150 -29.75 -4.77 10.61
CA ARG A 150 -29.06 -3.46 10.57
C ARG A 150 -27.68 -3.54 11.22
N ALA A 151 -27.58 -4.18 12.38
CA ALA A 151 -26.31 -4.35 13.07
C ALA A 151 -25.33 -5.24 12.30
N ALA A 152 -25.81 -6.35 11.74
CA ALA A 152 -25.01 -7.25 10.92
C ALA A 152 -24.49 -6.54 9.65
N LEU A 153 -25.34 -5.78 8.97
CA LEU A 153 -24.95 -4.99 7.79
C LEU A 153 -23.97 -3.87 8.14
N ALA A 154 -24.13 -3.19 9.29
CA ALA A 154 -23.18 -2.20 9.78
C ALA A 154 -21.80 -2.82 10.07
N ALA A 155 -21.78 -4.00 10.69
CA ALA A 155 -20.54 -4.74 10.96
C ALA A 155 -19.85 -5.22 9.67
N LEU A 156 -20.65 -5.81 8.77
CA LEU A 156 -20.19 -6.35 7.50
C LEU A 156 -19.62 -5.24 6.61
N SER A 157 -20.33 -4.11 6.51
CA SER A 157 -19.83 -2.95 5.76
C SER A 157 -18.53 -2.40 6.33
N ALA A 158 -18.42 -2.24 7.66
CA ALA A 158 -17.17 -1.84 8.30
C ALA A 158 -16.00 -2.82 8.06
N ALA A 159 -16.28 -4.11 7.85
CA ALA A 159 -15.28 -5.14 7.57
C ALA A 159 -14.92 -5.26 6.08
N ALA A 160 -15.88 -5.03 5.18
CA ALA A 160 -15.77 -5.28 3.76
C ALA A 160 -15.29 -4.06 2.95
N LEU A 161 -15.77 -2.86 3.26
CA LEU A 161 -15.37 -1.60 2.60
C LEU A 161 -13.86 -1.31 2.62
N PRO A 162 -13.11 -1.58 3.71
CA PRO A 162 -11.67 -1.35 3.70
C PRO A 162 -10.86 -2.44 2.97
N ARG A 163 -11.49 -3.52 2.48
CA ARG A 163 -10.78 -4.56 1.73
C ARG A 163 -10.51 -4.11 0.30
N GLU A 164 -9.26 -4.25 -0.14
CA GLU A 164 -8.86 -3.95 -1.53
C GLU A 164 -9.13 -5.12 -2.49
N ASP A 165 -9.50 -6.28 -1.95
CA ASP A 165 -9.81 -7.49 -2.71
C ASP A 165 -11.08 -7.35 -3.55
N LEU A 166 -11.29 -8.30 -4.47
CA LEU A 166 -12.50 -8.36 -5.31
C LEU A 166 -13.79 -8.29 -4.49
N ILE A 167 -13.84 -8.98 -3.35
CA ILE A 167 -15.02 -9.03 -2.47
C ILE A 167 -15.35 -7.63 -1.91
N GLY A 168 -14.34 -6.87 -1.48
CA GLY A 168 -14.55 -5.52 -0.94
C GLY A 168 -15.08 -4.55 -2.01
N ARG A 169 -14.52 -4.65 -3.22
CA ARG A 169 -15.00 -3.86 -4.38
C ARG A 169 -16.42 -4.21 -4.77
N LEU A 170 -16.76 -5.49 -4.89
CA LEU A 170 -18.12 -5.95 -5.19
C LEU A 170 -19.11 -5.48 -4.13
N PHE A 171 -18.73 -5.58 -2.85
CA PHE A 171 -19.56 -5.10 -1.75
C PHE A 171 -19.78 -3.59 -1.80
N GLY A 172 -18.72 -2.81 -2.03
CA GLY A 172 -18.80 -1.34 -2.17
C GLY A 172 -19.69 -0.92 -3.33
N MET A 173 -19.57 -1.58 -4.48
CA MET A 173 -20.46 -1.34 -5.64
C MET A 173 -21.91 -1.68 -5.30
N ALA A 174 -22.18 -2.85 -4.75
CA ALA A 174 -23.55 -3.24 -4.36
C ALA A 174 -24.16 -2.26 -3.35
N ALA A 175 -23.38 -1.81 -2.35
CA ALA A 175 -23.81 -0.84 -1.36
C ALA A 175 -24.15 0.53 -1.99
N LEU A 176 -23.35 0.99 -2.95
CA LEU A 176 -23.60 2.24 -3.67
C LEU A 176 -24.80 2.13 -4.63
N VAL A 177 -24.99 0.99 -5.31
CA VAL A 177 -26.21 0.73 -6.11
C VAL A 177 -27.44 0.79 -5.20
N LEU A 178 -27.41 0.09 -4.06
CA LEU A 178 -28.52 0.04 -3.13
C LEU A 178 -28.83 1.42 -2.52
N GLY A 179 -27.80 2.20 -2.18
CA GLY A 179 -27.96 3.57 -1.68
C GLY A 179 -28.48 4.54 -2.74
N GLY A 180 -27.96 4.43 -3.97
CA GLY A 180 -28.39 5.25 -5.10
C GLY A 180 -29.80 4.94 -5.57
N ALA A 181 -30.37 3.78 -5.26
CA ALA A 181 -31.73 3.43 -5.66
C ALA A 181 -32.78 4.40 -5.08
N ALA A 182 -32.54 4.93 -3.88
CA ALA A 182 -33.40 5.93 -3.26
C ALA A 182 -33.18 7.37 -3.77
N VAL A 183 -32.18 7.61 -4.64
CA VAL A 183 -31.89 8.94 -5.18
C VAL A 183 -32.62 9.10 -6.52
N PRO A 184 -33.72 9.87 -6.58
CA PRO A 184 -34.44 10.11 -7.82
C PRO A 184 -33.65 11.07 -8.72
N LEU A 185 -33.59 10.72 -10.00
CA LEU A 185 -33.08 11.53 -11.10
C LEU A 185 -34.27 12.12 -11.89
N PRO A 186 -34.05 13.15 -12.72
CA PRO A 186 -35.08 13.65 -13.63
C PRO A 186 -35.67 12.52 -14.50
N SER A 187 -36.89 12.72 -14.99
CA SER A 187 -37.68 11.74 -15.75
C SER A 187 -37.99 10.40 -15.05
N GLY A 188 -37.90 10.36 -13.72
CA GLY A 188 -38.25 9.17 -12.92
C GLY A 188 -37.19 8.08 -12.92
N MET A 189 -35.97 8.39 -13.35
CA MET A 189 -34.82 7.49 -13.27
C MET A 189 -34.32 7.39 -11.82
N GLN A 190 -33.62 6.31 -11.49
CA GLN A 190 -32.96 6.09 -10.22
C GLN A 190 -31.44 6.04 -10.43
N LEU A 191 -30.69 6.72 -9.56
CA LEU A 191 -29.22 6.70 -9.62
C LEU A 191 -28.68 5.26 -9.47
N GLY A 192 -29.33 4.44 -8.64
CA GLY A 192 -28.96 3.05 -8.43
C GLY A 192 -29.01 2.21 -9.71
N GLY A 193 -30.08 2.33 -10.49
CA GLY A 193 -30.24 1.61 -11.75
C GLY A 193 -29.22 2.05 -12.81
N LEU A 194 -28.93 3.36 -12.88
CA LEU A 194 -27.89 3.89 -13.77
C LEU A 194 -26.48 3.39 -13.36
N LEU A 195 -26.15 3.38 -12.07
CA LEU A 195 -24.88 2.83 -11.57
C LEU A 195 -24.77 1.32 -11.83
N ALA A 196 -25.86 0.58 -11.63
CA ALA A 196 -25.91 -0.85 -11.89
C ALA A 196 -25.68 -1.14 -13.38
N ALA A 197 -26.36 -0.42 -14.28
CA ALA A 197 -26.19 -0.53 -15.72
C ALA A 197 -24.78 -0.13 -16.16
N TRP A 198 -24.23 0.95 -15.61
CA TRP A 198 -22.88 1.41 -15.91
C TRP A 198 -21.82 0.36 -15.54
N TRP A 199 -21.78 -0.09 -14.28
CA TRP A 199 -20.75 -1.03 -13.83
C TRP A 199 -20.82 -2.38 -14.52
N THR A 200 -22.03 -2.86 -14.80
CA THR A 200 -22.21 -4.14 -15.48
C THR A 200 -21.93 -4.06 -16.97
N ALA A 201 -22.32 -2.97 -17.66
CA ALA A 201 -21.92 -2.75 -19.04
C ALA A 201 -20.40 -2.61 -19.15
N ALA A 202 -19.76 -1.79 -18.32
CA ALA A 202 -18.31 -1.63 -18.35
C ALA A 202 -17.58 -2.95 -18.07
N ALA A 203 -18.01 -3.73 -17.08
CA ALA A 203 -17.45 -5.05 -16.82
C ALA A 203 -17.75 -6.06 -17.94
N ALA A 204 -18.92 -5.99 -18.58
CA ALA A 204 -19.27 -6.82 -19.73
C ALA A 204 -18.44 -6.50 -20.99
N LEU A 205 -17.96 -5.26 -21.11
CA LEU A 205 -17.09 -4.80 -22.19
C LEU A 205 -15.61 -5.13 -21.95
N GLU A 206 -15.23 -5.56 -20.75
CA GLU A 206 -13.92 -6.15 -20.48
C GLU A 206 -13.87 -7.62 -20.94
N ARG A 207 -12.70 -8.14 -21.32
CA ARG A 207 -12.58 -9.50 -21.87
C ARG A 207 -12.70 -10.63 -20.83
N ARG A 208 -13.03 -10.32 -19.58
CA ARG A 208 -13.00 -11.27 -18.44
C ARG A 208 -14.41 -11.59 -17.96
N ALA A 209 -14.88 -12.80 -18.26
CA ALA A 209 -16.23 -13.25 -17.90
C ALA A 209 -16.47 -13.36 -16.38
N GLY A 210 -15.47 -13.79 -15.60
CA GLY A 210 -15.59 -14.03 -14.15
C GLY A 210 -15.98 -12.80 -13.32
N PRO A 211 -15.23 -11.68 -13.36
CA PRO A 211 -15.61 -10.48 -12.62
C PRO A 211 -16.91 -9.85 -13.13
N ALA A 212 -17.20 -9.94 -14.44
CA ALA A 212 -18.39 -9.35 -15.03
C ALA A 212 -19.71 -9.97 -14.53
N SER A 213 -19.75 -11.30 -14.39
CA SER A 213 -20.92 -11.99 -13.83
C SER A 213 -21.09 -11.71 -12.34
N ALA A 214 -20.00 -11.59 -11.57
CA ALA A 214 -20.05 -11.25 -10.16
C ALA A 214 -20.56 -9.80 -9.93
N VAL A 215 -20.11 -8.84 -10.76
CA VAL A 215 -20.61 -7.46 -10.73
C VAL A 215 -22.10 -7.42 -11.11
N ALA A 216 -22.51 -8.18 -12.14
CA ALA A 216 -23.92 -8.27 -12.54
C ALA A 216 -24.83 -8.86 -11.46
N LEU A 217 -24.39 -9.94 -10.81
CA LEU A 217 -25.13 -10.56 -9.73
C LEU A 217 -25.24 -9.60 -8.53
N ALA A 218 -24.13 -8.97 -8.12
CA ALA A 218 -24.10 -8.08 -6.97
C ALA A 218 -24.96 -6.82 -7.18
N SER A 219 -24.78 -6.13 -8.31
CA SER A 219 -25.55 -4.93 -8.67
C SER A 219 -27.02 -5.25 -8.93
N GLY A 220 -27.30 -6.37 -9.62
CA GLY A 220 -28.67 -6.80 -9.90
C GLY A 220 -29.42 -7.22 -8.63
N ALA A 221 -28.78 -7.97 -7.72
CA ALA A 221 -29.37 -8.34 -6.43
C ALA A 221 -29.64 -7.10 -5.56
N ALA A 222 -28.74 -6.12 -5.54
CA ALA A 222 -28.96 -4.86 -4.85
C ALA A 222 -30.20 -4.12 -5.39
N MET A 223 -30.37 -4.03 -6.70
CA MET A 223 -31.57 -3.41 -7.30
C MET A 223 -32.85 -4.21 -7.08
N ALA A 224 -32.77 -5.55 -7.05
CA ALA A 224 -33.91 -6.41 -6.76
C ALA A 224 -34.46 -6.18 -5.34
N LEU A 225 -33.58 -5.96 -4.36
CA LEU A 225 -33.98 -5.65 -2.99
C LEU A 225 -34.76 -4.34 -2.86
N HIS A 226 -34.52 -3.38 -3.74
CA HIS A 226 -35.21 -2.08 -3.73
C HIS A 226 -36.48 -2.06 -4.58
N SER A 227 -36.37 -2.47 -5.85
CA SER A 227 -37.43 -2.30 -6.85
C SER A 227 -38.32 -3.53 -7.02
N GLY A 228 -37.91 -4.70 -6.49
CA GLY A 228 -38.57 -5.99 -6.78
C GLY A 228 -38.47 -6.43 -8.24
N ALA A 229 -37.85 -5.63 -9.11
CA ALA A 229 -37.79 -5.88 -10.54
C ALA A 229 -36.68 -6.90 -10.88
N PRO A 230 -36.78 -7.60 -12.03
CA PRO A 230 -35.88 -8.70 -12.43
C PRO A 230 -34.49 -8.21 -12.91
N TRP A 231 -33.93 -7.18 -12.28
CA TRP A 231 -32.58 -6.66 -12.54
C TRP A 231 -31.46 -7.72 -12.54
N PRO A 232 -31.42 -8.71 -11.62
CA PRO A 232 -30.36 -9.72 -11.61
C PRO A 232 -30.35 -10.56 -12.89
N LEU A 233 -31.55 -10.91 -13.39
CA LEU A 233 -31.70 -11.70 -14.60
C LEU A 233 -31.33 -10.86 -15.83
N ALA A 234 -31.77 -9.60 -15.88
CA ALA A 234 -31.48 -8.73 -17.02
C ALA A 234 -29.98 -8.45 -17.18
N LEU A 235 -29.32 -8.02 -16.09
CA LEU A 235 -27.89 -7.71 -16.10
C LEU A 235 -27.04 -8.98 -16.27
N GLY A 236 -27.44 -10.09 -15.62
CA GLY A 236 -26.75 -11.37 -15.72
C GLY A 236 -26.80 -11.96 -17.13
N ALA A 237 -27.98 -11.99 -17.76
CA ALA A 237 -28.15 -12.47 -19.12
C ALA A 237 -27.38 -11.62 -20.13
N ALA A 238 -27.37 -10.30 -19.95
CA ALA A 238 -26.61 -9.39 -20.81
C ALA A 238 -25.10 -9.62 -20.74
N CYS A 239 -24.56 -9.78 -19.52
CA CYS A 239 -23.15 -10.12 -19.33
C CYS A 239 -22.79 -11.48 -19.93
N LEU A 240 -23.66 -12.49 -19.79
CA LEU A 240 -23.45 -13.82 -20.35
C LEU A 240 -23.47 -13.81 -21.88
N ALA A 241 -24.43 -13.11 -22.48
CA ALA A 241 -24.55 -13.02 -23.94
C ALA A 241 -23.30 -12.40 -24.58
N VAL A 242 -22.78 -11.31 -24.01
CA VAL A 242 -21.58 -10.64 -24.52
C VAL A 242 -20.36 -11.55 -24.48
N HIS A 243 -20.19 -12.33 -23.41
CA HIS A 243 -19.04 -13.23 -23.25
C HIS A 243 -19.19 -14.53 -24.06
N ALA A 244 -20.40 -15.02 -24.26
CA ALA A 244 -20.66 -16.21 -25.08
C ALA A 244 -20.34 -15.98 -26.56
N VAL A 245 -20.60 -14.76 -27.06
CA VAL A 245 -20.42 -14.42 -28.49
C VAL A 245 -18.96 -14.14 -28.86
N GLY A 246 -18.10 -13.77 -27.88
CA GLY A 246 -16.64 -13.72 -28.08
C GLY A 246 -16.14 -12.73 -29.13
N GLN A 247 -16.94 -11.74 -29.53
CA GLN A 247 -16.60 -10.78 -30.58
C GLN A 247 -15.64 -9.68 -30.12
N GLU A 248 -14.72 -9.27 -30.98
CA GLU A 248 -13.67 -8.29 -30.67
C GLU A 248 -14.14 -6.83 -30.74
N LYS A 249 -15.21 -6.53 -31.50
CA LYS A 249 -15.66 -5.15 -31.74
C LYS A 249 -16.44 -4.58 -30.56
N LEU A 250 -15.95 -3.48 -29.97
CA LEU A 250 -16.55 -2.80 -28.81
C LEU A 250 -18.03 -2.42 -29.03
N LEU A 251 -18.34 -1.79 -30.17
CA LEU A 251 -19.71 -1.36 -30.48
C LEU A 251 -20.68 -2.55 -30.59
N PHE A 252 -20.21 -3.68 -31.10
CA PHE A 252 -21.03 -4.89 -31.19
C PHE A 252 -21.34 -5.44 -29.80
N ARG A 253 -20.35 -5.48 -28.90
CA ARG A 253 -20.55 -5.93 -27.52
C ARG A 253 -21.49 -5.00 -26.74
N ALA A 254 -21.35 -3.69 -26.92
CA ALA A 254 -22.23 -2.70 -26.29
C ALA A 254 -23.68 -2.84 -26.80
N ALA A 255 -23.86 -2.97 -28.11
CA ALA A 255 -25.18 -3.20 -28.70
C ALA A 255 -25.79 -4.53 -28.24
N LEU A 256 -25.00 -5.60 -28.19
CA LEU A 256 -25.44 -6.91 -27.71
C LEU A 256 -25.85 -6.86 -26.23
N TRP A 257 -25.07 -6.20 -25.38
CA TRP A 257 -25.42 -5.97 -23.97
C TRP A 257 -26.75 -5.21 -23.85
N LEU A 258 -26.89 -4.10 -24.59
CA LEU A 258 -28.08 -3.26 -24.50
C LEU A 258 -29.33 -4.00 -24.97
N LEU A 259 -29.26 -4.67 -26.12
CA LEU A 259 -30.38 -5.42 -26.68
C LEU A 259 -30.82 -6.56 -25.77
N THR A 260 -29.87 -7.27 -25.15
CA THR A 260 -30.19 -8.38 -24.24
C THR A 260 -30.73 -7.89 -22.90
N ALA A 261 -30.18 -6.81 -22.33
CA ALA A 261 -30.72 -6.18 -21.13
C ALA A 261 -32.13 -5.63 -21.36
N LEU A 262 -32.36 -4.92 -22.47
CA LEU A 262 -33.67 -4.37 -22.80
C LEU A 262 -34.69 -5.48 -23.06
N SER A 263 -34.32 -6.49 -23.85
CA SER A 263 -35.18 -7.64 -24.17
C SER A 263 -35.59 -8.42 -22.92
N THR A 264 -34.66 -8.68 -22.01
CA THR A 264 -34.95 -9.39 -20.75
C THR A 264 -35.86 -8.58 -19.83
N THR A 265 -35.67 -7.26 -19.72
CA THR A 265 -36.63 -6.42 -18.99
C THR A 265 -38.02 -6.43 -19.64
N LEU A 266 -38.10 -6.35 -20.98
CA LEU A 266 -39.35 -6.47 -21.74
C LEU A 266 -40.10 -7.78 -21.47
N LEU A 267 -39.37 -8.89 -21.37
CA LEU A 267 -39.94 -10.23 -21.15
C LEU A 267 -40.45 -10.46 -19.71
N LEU A 268 -39.77 -9.89 -18.71
CA LEU A 268 -40.00 -10.21 -17.29
C LEU A 268 -40.79 -9.13 -16.53
N GLY A 269 -41.03 -7.98 -17.12
CA GLY A 269 -41.83 -6.90 -16.54
C GLY A 269 -41.68 -5.64 -17.39
N GLY A 270 -42.70 -5.36 -18.20
CA GLY A 270 -42.67 -4.38 -19.31
C GLY A 270 -41.88 -3.09 -19.00
N PRO A 271 -41.08 -2.59 -19.95
CA PRO A 271 -40.08 -1.58 -19.67
C PRO A 271 -40.80 -0.28 -19.28
N SER A 272 -40.56 0.18 -18.06
CA SER A 272 -40.84 1.58 -17.76
C SER A 272 -39.86 2.42 -18.59
N LEU A 273 -40.33 3.51 -19.19
CA LEU A 273 -39.45 4.47 -19.87
C LEU A 273 -38.18 4.83 -19.05
N PRO A 274 -38.23 5.02 -17.72
CA PRO A 274 -37.02 5.28 -16.94
C PRO A 274 -36.02 4.11 -16.92
N THR A 275 -36.46 2.85 -16.84
CA THR A 275 -35.53 1.70 -16.84
C THR A 275 -34.82 1.53 -18.18
N ALA A 276 -35.50 1.80 -19.30
CA ALA A 276 -34.87 1.84 -20.62
C ALA A 276 -33.83 2.97 -20.72
N LEU A 277 -34.13 4.15 -20.17
CA LEU A 277 -33.19 5.27 -20.13
C LEU A 277 -31.97 4.98 -19.24
N GLU A 278 -32.15 4.33 -18.10
CA GLU A 278 -31.05 3.92 -17.22
C GLU A 278 -30.10 2.92 -17.90
N LEU A 279 -30.65 1.90 -18.58
CA LEU A 279 -29.85 0.91 -19.31
C LEU A 279 -29.09 1.56 -20.47
N THR A 280 -29.74 2.42 -21.25
CA THR A 280 -29.11 3.12 -22.38
C THR A 280 -28.04 4.11 -21.92
N LEU A 281 -28.31 4.94 -20.92
CA LEU A 281 -27.31 5.85 -20.35
C LEU A 281 -26.17 5.07 -19.69
N GLY A 282 -26.47 4.04 -18.91
CA GLY A 282 -25.47 3.18 -18.27
C GLY A 282 -24.52 2.53 -19.29
N THR A 283 -25.04 2.01 -20.42
CA THR A 283 -24.17 1.51 -21.50
C THR A 283 -23.30 2.58 -22.10
N LEU A 284 -23.85 3.76 -22.38
CA LEU A 284 -23.11 4.85 -22.99
C LEU A 284 -21.97 5.30 -22.07
N VAL A 285 -22.23 5.44 -20.76
CA VAL A 285 -21.19 5.73 -19.78
C VAL A 285 -20.18 4.57 -19.70
N GLY A 286 -20.62 3.31 -19.73
CA GLY A 286 -19.73 2.14 -19.69
C GLY A 286 -18.80 2.02 -20.89
N VAL A 287 -19.26 2.45 -22.07
CA VAL A 287 -18.42 2.56 -23.28
C VAL A 287 -17.39 3.68 -23.15
N LEU A 288 -17.77 4.84 -22.59
CA LEU A 288 -16.90 5.99 -22.42
C LEU A 288 -15.89 5.84 -21.28
N THR A 289 -16.26 5.07 -20.25
CA THR A 289 -15.45 4.84 -19.05
C THR A 289 -15.21 3.34 -18.89
N PRO A 290 -14.33 2.75 -19.71
CA PRO A 290 -13.92 1.38 -19.46
C PRO A 290 -13.36 1.32 -18.05
N ILE A 291 -14.00 0.50 -17.20
CA ILE A 291 -13.44 0.15 -15.91
C ILE A 291 -12.10 -0.47 -16.28
N HIS A 292 -11.03 0.23 -15.98
CA HIS A 292 -9.73 -0.42 -15.99
C HIS A 292 -9.77 -1.25 -14.72
N THR A 293 -10.34 -2.47 -14.77
CA THR A 293 -9.87 -3.45 -13.81
C THR A 293 -8.36 -3.46 -14.04
N PRO A 294 -7.55 -3.15 -13.01
CA PRO A 294 -6.12 -3.31 -13.18
C PRO A 294 -5.98 -4.73 -13.72
N ALA A 295 -5.40 -4.84 -14.92
CA ALA A 295 -5.01 -6.13 -15.46
C ALA A 295 -4.47 -6.92 -14.27
N GLN A 296 -4.83 -8.21 -14.14
CA GLN A 296 -4.17 -9.14 -13.19
C GLN A 296 -2.76 -8.64 -13.03
N PRO A 297 -2.28 -8.34 -11.80
CA PRO A 297 -0.98 -7.74 -11.61
C PRO A 297 -0.05 -8.46 -12.57
N GLN A 298 0.33 -7.78 -13.66
CA GLN A 298 1.32 -8.29 -14.58
C GLN A 298 2.57 -8.18 -13.74
N THR A 299 2.79 -9.21 -12.93
CA THR A 299 3.86 -9.28 -11.95
C THR A 299 4.15 -7.91 -11.35
N GLN A 300 3.18 -7.32 -10.64
CA GLN A 300 3.59 -6.43 -9.55
C GLN A 300 4.47 -7.33 -8.71
N PRO A 301 5.78 -7.01 -8.56
CA PRO A 301 6.67 -7.93 -7.90
C PRO A 301 6.04 -8.21 -6.55
N SER A 302 5.72 -9.48 -6.29
CA SER A 302 5.19 -9.88 -4.99
C SER A 302 6.10 -9.26 -3.92
N ARG A 303 5.60 -8.94 -2.71
CA ARG A 303 6.47 -8.38 -1.66
C ARG A 303 7.76 -9.22 -1.45
N LEU A 304 7.69 -10.51 -1.80
CA LEU A 304 8.80 -11.46 -1.83
C LEU A 304 9.81 -11.20 -2.96
N GLN A 305 9.38 -10.77 -4.16
CA GLN A 305 10.26 -10.36 -5.26
C GLN A 305 10.95 -9.01 -4.98
N LEU A 306 10.24 -8.02 -4.43
CA LEU A 306 10.86 -6.77 -3.97
C LEU A 306 11.88 -7.02 -2.85
N ALA A 307 11.58 -7.93 -1.92
CA ALA A 307 12.52 -8.32 -0.87
C ALA A 307 13.75 -9.05 -1.45
N ALA A 308 13.55 -9.91 -2.46
CA ALA A 308 14.63 -10.60 -3.15
C ALA A 308 15.56 -9.63 -3.88
N GLU A 309 15.02 -8.65 -4.60
CA GLU A 309 15.80 -7.61 -5.30
C GLU A 309 16.58 -6.72 -4.33
N GLY A 310 15.96 -6.32 -3.21
CA GLY A 310 16.63 -5.56 -2.15
C GLY A 310 17.79 -6.33 -1.51
N LEU A 311 17.60 -7.62 -1.24
CA LEU A 311 18.66 -8.49 -0.69
C LEU A 311 19.81 -8.69 -1.69
N GLN A 312 19.51 -8.84 -2.98
CA GLN A 312 20.55 -8.92 -4.02
C GLN A 312 21.35 -7.63 -4.15
N ALA A 313 20.71 -6.46 -4.04
CA ALA A 313 21.39 -5.17 -4.07
C ALA A 313 22.30 -4.98 -2.85
N LEU A 314 21.84 -5.35 -1.65
CA LEU A 314 22.66 -5.33 -0.44
C LEU A 314 23.88 -6.24 -0.56
N ASN A 315 23.71 -7.42 -1.17
CA ASN A 315 24.83 -8.33 -1.37
C ASN A 315 25.92 -7.73 -2.28
N ARG A 316 25.52 -7.09 -3.40
CA ARG A 316 26.45 -6.40 -4.30
C ARG A 316 27.19 -5.25 -3.60
N CYS A 317 26.53 -4.51 -2.72
CA CYS A 317 27.17 -3.44 -1.95
C CYS A 317 28.15 -3.96 -0.88
N ALA A 318 27.93 -5.18 -0.35
CA ALA A 318 28.87 -5.81 0.57
C ALA A 318 30.15 -6.23 -0.16
N GLU A 319 30.01 -6.81 -1.36
CA GLU A 319 31.14 -7.25 -2.21
C GLU A 319 32.00 -6.07 -2.71
N GLN A 320 31.41 -4.89 -2.98
CA GLN A 320 32.13 -3.72 -3.51
C GLN A 320 33.02 -2.99 -2.49
N ARG A 321 32.95 -3.30 -1.19
CA ARG A 321 33.66 -2.57 -0.13
C ARG A 321 35.03 -3.14 0.20
N GLU A 322 35.50 -4.15 -0.56
CA GLU A 322 36.74 -4.89 -0.31
C GLU A 322 38.04 -4.11 -0.65
N ASP A 323 37.99 -2.96 -1.33
CA ASP A 323 39.20 -2.23 -1.78
C ASP A 323 39.56 -1.00 -0.92
N SER A 324 39.95 -1.22 0.34
CA SER A 324 40.72 -0.21 1.11
C SER A 324 42.16 -0.71 1.28
N GLY A 325 43.03 -0.21 0.40
CA GLY A 325 44.39 -0.69 0.20
C GLY A 325 45.45 -0.36 1.27
N PRO A 326 46.73 -0.68 1.01
CA PRO A 326 47.85 -0.76 1.98
C PRO A 326 48.35 0.54 2.64
N GLY A 327 47.62 1.66 2.54
CA GLY A 327 48.14 3.01 2.84
C GLY A 327 48.34 3.39 4.33
N ASP A 328 48.07 2.50 5.30
CA ASP A 328 47.97 2.86 6.73
C ASP A 328 49.30 2.76 7.52
N ASN A 329 50.45 2.53 6.87
CA ASN A 329 51.75 2.39 7.58
C ASN A 329 52.27 3.70 8.18
N ALA A 330 52.16 4.81 7.44
CA ALA A 330 52.60 6.13 7.93
C ALA A 330 51.81 6.57 9.17
N ALA A 331 50.51 6.33 9.17
CA ALA A 331 49.62 6.66 10.29
C ALA A 331 49.95 5.87 11.57
N ILE A 332 50.58 4.70 11.47
CA ILE A 332 51.03 3.91 12.64
C ILE A 332 52.24 4.58 13.30
N PHE A 333 53.18 5.07 12.49
CA PHE A 333 54.35 5.79 13.01
C PHE A 333 53.93 7.09 13.69
N ASP A 334 52.99 7.82 13.10
CA ASP A 334 52.46 9.06 13.67
C ASP A 334 51.76 8.83 15.01
N ARG A 335 50.93 7.77 15.13
CA ARG A 335 50.26 7.42 16.40
C ARG A 335 51.26 6.97 17.48
N ALA A 336 52.31 6.24 17.11
CA ALA A 336 53.37 5.86 18.04
C ALA A 336 54.15 7.09 18.53
N ALA A 337 54.41 8.05 17.64
CA ALA A 337 55.04 9.32 17.96
C ALA A 337 54.19 10.19 18.88
N GLU A 338 52.87 10.24 18.66
CA GLU A 338 51.96 11.01 19.50
C GLU A 338 51.95 10.53 20.96
N GLN A 339 52.09 9.22 21.17
CA GLN A 339 52.09 8.61 22.52
C GLN A 339 53.39 8.85 23.30
N VAL A 340 54.55 8.92 22.62
CA VAL A 340 55.87 8.96 23.27
C VAL A 340 56.64 10.24 22.99
N CYS A 341 56.65 10.69 21.74
CA CYS A 341 57.45 11.82 21.30
C CYS A 341 56.82 13.17 21.69
N ARG A 342 55.49 13.27 21.86
CA ARG A 342 54.82 14.53 22.25
C ARG A 342 55.25 15.07 23.62
N VAL A 343 55.67 14.20 24.52
CA VAL A 343 56.20 14.54 25.86
C VAL A 343 57.74 14.64 25.85
N CYS A 344 58.38 14.43 24.70
CA CYS A 344 59.83 14.54 24.54
C CYS A 344 60.23 15.96 24.13
N GLY A 345 61.24 16.54 24.78
CA GLY A 345 61.72 17.89 24.47
C GLY A 345 62.32 18.07 23.06
N SER A 346 62.51 16.98 22.30
CA SER A 346 63.04 17.00 20.92
C SER A 346 61.96 16.78 19.84
N PHE A 347 60.67 16.87 20.19
CA PHE A 347 59.55 16.64 19.27
C PHE A 347 59.58 17.57 18.05
N ALA A 348 59.67 18.89 18.28
CA ALA A 348 59.67 19.90 17.23
C ALA A 348 60.82 19.70 16.22
N GLU A 349 61.98 19.24 16.69
CA GLU A 349 63.11 18.95 15.80
C GLU A 349 62.90 17.66 15.00
N CYS A 350 62.41 16.59 15.64
CA CYS A 350 62.29 15.26 15.01
C CYS A 350 61.06 15.09 14.11
N TRP A 351 59.92 15.67 14.49
CA TRP A 351 58.61 15.46 13.87
C TRP A 351 58.02 16.71 13.20
N GLU A 352 58.62 17.91 13.36
CA GLU A 352 58.23 19.11 12.59
C GLU A 352 59.34 19.55 11.62
N GLN A 353 60.54 19.85 12.11
CA GLN A 353 61.64 20.35 11.27
C GLN A 353 62.27 19.27 10.37
N ARG A 354 62.40 18.04 10.87
CA ARG A 354 63.05 16.91 10.16
C ARG A 354 62.12 15.73 9.91
N SER A 355 60.82 15.98 9.80
CA SER A 355 59.78 14.96 9.63
C SER A 355 60.01 14.02 8.44
N ALA A 356 60.40 14.57 7.28
CA ALA A 356 60.65 13.80 6.07
C ALA A 356 61.75 12.74 6.26
N GLN A 357 62.87 13.12 6.90
CA GLN A 357 63.98 12.21 7.18
C GLN A 357 63.60 11.13 8.21
N THR A 358 62.78 11.48 9.19
CA THR A 358 62.29 10.54 10.21
C THR A 358 61.34 9.50 9.61
N ILE A 359 60.39 9.94 8.78
CA ILE A 359 59.42 9.05 8.11
C ILE A 359 60.14 8.17 7.08
N GLU A 360 61.07 8.73 6.31
CA GLU A 360 61.85 7.95 5.34
C GLU A 360 62.66 6.86 6.03
N ALA A 361 63.36 7.19 7.11
CA ALA A 361 64.10 6.18 7.90
C ALA A 361 63.16 5.08 8.43
N LEU A 362 62.00 5.44 9.01
CA LEU A 362 61.04 4.47 9.52
C LEU A 362 60.38 3.64 8.40
N SER A 363 60.21 4.20 7.20
CA SER A 363 59.66 3.50 6.04
C SER A 363 60.60 2.45 5.43
N GLN A 364 61.89 2.49 5.78
CA GLN A 364 62.87 1.47 5.41
C GLN A 364 62.72 0.17 6.23
N LEU A 365 61.86 0.15 7.24
CA LEU A 365 61.54 -1.08 7.97
C LEU A 365 60.93 -2.12 7.01
N PRO A 366 61.44 -3.36 6.98
CA PRO A 366 60.92 -4.38 6.09
C PRO A 366 59.46 -4.69 6.42
N SER A 367 58.63 -4.80 5.38
CA SER A 367 57.19 -5.08 5.50
C SER A 367 56.90 -6.37 6.28
N SER A 368 57.79 -7.36 6.20
CA SER A 368 57.70 -8.60 6.97
C SER A 368 57.72 -8.36 8.48
N LEU A 369 58.55 -7.45 9.00
CA LEU A 369 58.57 -7.13 10.45
C LEU A 369 57.28 -6.43 10.89
N LEU A 370 56.74 -5.56 10.04
CA LEU A 370 55.47 -4.87 10.30
C LEU A 370 54.27 -5.84 10.30
N GLU A 371 54.33 -6.93 9.52
CA GLU A 371 53.30 -7.96 9.47
C GLU A 371 53.32 -8.93 10.66
N HIS A 372 54.50 -9.21 11.23
CA HIS A 372 54.62 -10.01 12.46
C HIS A 372 54.19 -9.22 13.71
N GLY A 373 54.15 -7.89 13.61
CA GLY A 373 53.57 -7.00 14.62
C GLY A 373 54.43 -6.76 15.86
N ARG A 374 55.68 -7.21 15.84
CA ARG A 374 56.65 -6.98 16.91
C ARG A 374 58.01 -6.66 16.32
N ILE A 375 58.59 -5.58 16.82
CA ILE A 375 59.88 -5.02 16.43
C ILE A 375 60.75 -4.93 17.67
N ARG A 376 61.99 -5.41 17.57
CA ARG A 376 63.02 -5.22 18.60
C ARG A 376 63.70 -3.87 18.41
N LYS A 377 64.29 -3.33 19.48
CA LYS A 377 65.06 -2.08 19.41
C LYS A 377 66.18 -2.16 18.37
N ASP A 378 66.84 -3.30 18.27
CA ASP A 378 67.97 -3.53 17.37
C ASP A 378 67.57 -3.61 15.89
N GLU A 379 66.27 -3.74 15.61
CA GLU A 379 65.70 -3.81 14.26
C GLU A 379 65.25 -2.43 13.75
N LEU A 380 65.36 -1.38 14.58
CA LEU A 380 65.12 0.00 14.13
C LEU A 380 66.32 0.53 13.32
N PRO A 381 66.07 1.42 12.34
CA PRO A 381 67.14 2.03 11.56
C PRO A 381 68.19 2.71 12.46
N ALA A 382 69.47 2.46 12.21
CA ALA A 382 70.57 3.03 12.98
C ALA A 382 70.51 4.58 13.03
N ALA A 383 70.15 5.21 11.90
CA ALA A 383 69.94 6.65 11.81
C ALA A 383 68.85 7.20 12.76
N PHE A 384 67.87 6.38 13.14
CA PHE A 384 66.85 6.74 14.12
C PHE A 384 67.33 6.54 15.56
N LEU A 385 68.09 5.47 15.82
CA LEU A 385 68.61 5.13 17.15
C LEU A 385 69.65 6.14 17.65
N GLU A 386 70.50 6.68 16.76
CA GLU A 386 71.50 7.70 17.13
C GLU A 386 70.88 9.02 17.60
N ARG A 387 69.67 9.33 17.12
CA ARG A 387 68.97 10.60 17.39
C ARG A 387 67.90 10.49 18.48
N CYS A 388 67.30 9.31 18.65
CA CYS A 388 66.20 9.10 19.59
C CYS A 388 66.69 9.01 21.03
N ARG A 389 66.17 9.88 21.92
CA ARG A 389 66.50 9.85 23.36
C ARG A 389 65.78 8.76 24.15
N ARG A 390 64.70 8.18 23.60
CA ARG A 390 63.86 7.17 24.27
C ARG A 390 63.49 6.02 23.32
N PRO A 391 64.47 5.31 22.74
CA PRO A 391 64.22 4.28 21.73
C PRO A 391 63.35 3.14 22.28
N GLU A 392 63.52 2.76 23.54
CA GLU A 392 62.75 1.66 24.17
C GLU A 392 61.28 2.01 24.42
N ALA A 393 60.99 3.27 24.76
CA ALA A 393 59.61 3.72 24.90
C ALA A 393 58.91 3.79 23.53
N PHE A 394 59.64 4.22 22.49
CA PHE A 394 59.12 4.29 21.14
C PHE A 394 58.86 2.89 20.55
N THR A 395 59.76 1.92 20.74
CA THR A 395 59.54 0.54 20.28
C THR A 395 58.34 -0.10 20.96
N ALA A 396 58.14 0.13 22.26
CA ALA A 396 56.97 -0.36 22.99
C ALA A 396 55.66 0.25 22.44
N ALA A 397 55.63 1.56 22.19
CA ALA A 397 54.47 2.23 21.60
C ALA A 397 54.20 1.78 20.16
N LEU A 398 55.26 1.59 19.36
CA LEU A 398 55.15 1.08 18.00
C LEU A 398 54.61 -0.35 17.97
N ASN A 399 55.11 -1.24 18.82
CA ASN A 399 54.58 -2.60 18.98
C ASN A 399 53.13 -2.60 19.42
N HIS A 400 52.73 -1.71 20.33
CA HIS A 400 51.33 -1.56 20.72
C HIS A 400 50.43 -1.16 19.55
N GLN A 401 50.86 -0.20 18.72
CA GLN A 401 50.10 0.21 17.53
C GLN A 401 50.05 -0.91 16.46
N LEU A 402 51.13 -1.69 16.31
CA LEU A 402 51.18 -2.84 15.41
C LEU A 402 50.26 -3.98 15.88
N GLU A 403 50.25 -4.30 17.18
CA GLU A 403 49.33 -5.29 17.77
C GLU A 403 47.87 -4.87 17.58
N LEU A 404 47.54 -3.59 17.82
CA LEU A 404 46.21 -3.05 17.55
C LEU A 404 45.83 -3.16 16.06
N ARG A 405 46.77 -2.89 15.16
CA ARG A 405 46.55 -3.02 13.72
C ARG A 405 46.29 -4.46 13.30
N LEU A 406 47.08 -5.41 13.81
CA LEU A 406 46.89 -6.83 13.53
C LEU A 406 45.55 -7.34 14.11
N CYS A 407 45.19 -6.92 15.32
CA CYS A 407 43.89 -7.23 15.91
C CYS A 407 42.73 -6.69 15.06
N ARG A 408 42.84 -5.45 14.56
CA ARG A 408 41.85 -4.86 13.64
C ARG A 408 41.78 -5.61 12.31
N ARG A 409 42.92 -6.02 11.76
CA ARG A 409 43.01 -6.81 10.51
C ARG A 409 42.41 -8.21 10.68
N GLN A 410 42.70 -8.90 11.78
CA GLN A 410 42.10 -10.19 12.10
C GLN A 410 40.59 -10.05 12.32
N GLY A 411 40.16 -8.98 13.00
CA GLY A 411 38.74 -8.65 13.18
C GLY A 411 38.04 -8.37 11.85
N SER A 412 38.66 -7.61 10.94
CA SER A 412 38.08 -7.32 9.63
C SER A 412 38.01 -8.57 8.74
N VAL A 413 39.03 -9.42 8.75
CA VAL A 413 39.01 -10.70 8.02
C VAL A 413 37.89 -11.61 8.55
N ARG A 414 37.75 -11.76 9.87
CA ARG A 414 36.64 -12.55 10.47
C ARG A 414 35.27 -11.96 10.15
N LEU A 415 35.14 -10.64 10.19
CA LEU A 415 33.90 -9.97 9.79
C LEU A 415 33.59 -10.18 8.31
N GLU A 416 34.60 -10.23 7.45
CA GLU A 416 34.42 -10.51 6.03
C GLU A 416 34.02 -11.96 5.77
N GLU A 417 34.61 -12.93 6.47
CA GLU A 417 34.16 -14.32 6.44
C GLU A 417 32.69 -14.46 6.89
N LEU A 418 32.30 -13.80 7.97
CA LEU A 418 30.90 -13.79 8.43
C LEU A 418 29.96 -13.10 7.43
N ARG A 419 30.39 -12.01 6.80
CA ARG A 419 29.62 -11.34 5.73
C ARG A 419 29.47 -12.23 4.51
N ARG A 420 30.51 -12.97 4.12
CA ARG A 420 30.45 -13.96 3.02
C ARG A 420 29.51 -15.13 3.33
N ILE A 421 29.48 -15.58 4.58
CA ILE A 421 28.51 -16.60 5.01
C ILE A 421 27.08 -16.02 4.99
N GLN A 422 26.90 -14.80 5.48
CA GLN A 422 25.61 -14.11 5.48
C GLN A 422 25.11 -13.82 4.06
N SER A 423 26.00 -13.44 3.14
CA SER A 423 25.65 -13.25 1.72
C SER A 423 25.23 -14.57 1.08
N ALA A 424 25.96 -15.66 1.35
CA ALA A 424 25.58 -16.98 0.87
C ALA A 424 24.20 -17.42 1.41
N GLN A 425 23.92 -17.21 2.71
CA GLN A 425 22.63 -17.52 3.32
C GLN A 425 21.49 -16.67 2.76
N THR A 426 21.72 -15.36 2.60
CA THR A 426 20.72 -14.45 2.02
C THR A 426 20.48 -14.75 0.53
N ALA A 427 21.49 -15.21 -0.21
CA ALA A 427 21.33 -15.68 -1.59
C ALA A 427 20.45 -16.94 -1.68
N VAL A 428 20.60 -17.90 -0.76
CA VAL A 428 19.72 -19.09 -0.68
C VAL A 428 18.27 -18.68 -0.40
N VAL A 429 18.04 -17.82 0.60
CA VAL A 429 16.69 -17.31 0.92
C VAL A 429 16.09 -16.57 -0.28
N THR A 430 16.88 -15.73 -0.94
CA THR A 430 16.46 -15.02 -2.16
C THR A 430 16.02 -15.99 -3.25
N ARG A 431 16.76 -17.09 -3.48
CA ARG A 431 16.39 -18.15 -4.45
C ARG A 431 15.11 -18.89 -4.06
N LEU A 432 14.90 -19.15 -2.78
CA LEU A 432 13.66 -19.77 -2.29
C LEU A 432 12.46 -18.85 -2.47
N LEU A 433 12.60 -17.57 -2.09
CA LEU A 433 11.56 -16.56 -2.26
C LEU A 433 11.20 -16.35 -3.73
N THR A 434 12.18 -16.36 -4.63
CA THR A 434 11.91 -16.27 -6.08
C THR A 434 11.21 -17.51 -6.62
N ARG A 435 11.56 -18.72 -6.14
CA ARG A 435 10.84 -19.96 -6.51
C ARG A 435 9.40 -19.98 -5.99
N LEU A 436 9.17 -19.54 -4.76
CA LEU A 436 7.83 -19.46 -4.16
C LEU A 436 6.97 -18.36 -4.79
N ALA A 437 7.60 -17.33 -5.35
CA ALA A 437 6.93 -16.26 -6.08
C ALA A 437 6.63 -16.60 -7.55
N ALA A 438 7.10 -17.75 -8.07
CA ALA A 438 6.82 -18.18 -9.43
C ALA A 438 5.37 -18.68 -9.57
N PRO A 439 4.64 -18.33 -10.65
CA PRO A 439 3.26 -18.76 -10.85
C PRO A 439 3.15 -20.29 -10.99
N GLU A 440 2.05 -20.88 -10.52
CA GLU A 440 1.76 -22.33 -10.46
C GLU A 440 1.99 -23.09 -11.78
N ALA A 441 1.98 -22.41 -12.92
CA ALA A 441 2.30 -23.02 -14.22
C ALA A 441 3.75 -23.55 -14.33
N ALA A 442 4.68 -23.04 -13.52
CA ALA A 442 6.08 -23.47 -13.52
C ALA A 442 6.37 -24.67 -12.59
N LEU A 443 5.39 -25.13 -11.80
CA LEU A 443 5.51 -26.27 -10.89
C LEU A 443 5.05 -27.60 -11.52
N GLN A 444 4.72 -27.64 -12.81
CA GLN A 444 4.45 -28.90 -13.49
C GLN A 444 5.71 -29.79 -13.46
N PRO A 445 5.65 -31.01 -12.87
CA PRO A 445 6.80 -31.90 -12.87
C PRO A 445 7.14 -32.25 -14.33
N PRO A 446 8.44 -32.38 -14.68
CA PRO A 446 8.84 -32.69 -16.04
C PRO A 446 8.18 -34.00 -16.47
N ARG A 447 7.35 -33.95 -17.52
CA ARG A 447 6.85 -35.15 -18.21
C ARG A 447 8.04 -35.83 -18.87
N TYR A 448 8.65 -36.79 -18.18
CA TYR A 448 9.64 -37.67 -18.78
C TYR A 448 8.95 -38.53 -19.84
N ARG A 449 9.22 -38.24 -21.12
CA ARG A 449 8.75 -39.06 -22.23
C ARG A 449 9.84 -40.07 -22.54
N VAL A 450 9.68 -41.30 -22.06
CA VAL A 450 10.55 -42.43 -22.46
C VAL A 450 10.30 -42.67 -23.95
N SER A 451 11.24 -42.29 -24.81
CA SER A 451 11.28 -42.81 -26.16
C SER A 451 11.86 -44.22 -26.10
N MET A 452 11.00 -45.24 -26.08
CA MET A 452 11.41 -46.61 -26.39
C MET A 452 11.81 -46.61 -27.87
N GLY A 453 13.11 -46.56 -28.15
CA GLY A 453 13.62 -46.80 -29.49
C GLY A 453 13.32 -48.25 -29.85
N ALA A 454 12.26 -48.49 -30.61
CA ALA A 454 12.09 -49.75 -31.33
C ALA A 454 13.10 -49.76 -32.47
N ALA A 455 14.18 -50.51 -32.30
CA ALA A 455 15.05 -50.89 -33.40
C ALA A 455 14.22 -51.81 -34.32
N ALA A 456 13.98 -51.36 -35.55
CA ALA A 456 13.52 -52.18 -36.66
C ALA A 456 14.71 -52.46 -37.57
#